data_AF-A0A4P5VZG3-F1
#
_entry.id   AF-A0A4P5VZG3-F1
#
_cell.length_a   1.000
_cell.length_b   1.000
_cell.length_c   1.000
_cell.angle_alpha   90.00
_cell.angle_beta   90.00
_cell.angle_gamma   90.00
#
_symmetry.space_group_name_H-M   'P 1'
#
loop_
_entity.id
_entity.type
_entity.pdbx_description
1 polymer ?
#
loop_
_entity_poly.entity_id
_entity_poly.type
_entity_poly.pdbx_seq_one_letter_code
_entity_poly.pdbx_strand_id
1 'polypeptide(L)'
;MIAFLFLVLACQTSTVAECAEDDPCEFGQECISGRCVAKTCATSDQCGIEEYCSADNTCTVGCQADTDCMYGDQCNVETNTCELAQCTDTHLDCGFNEFCSIQGDCYEAGGYFCRDCEDEGDCGGNGNKCFNGYCGVVCQTDSDCPGGFACIQPYEDTFVCYATCYLYEDK
;
A
#
# COMPACT_ATOMS: atom_id res chain seq x y z
N MET A 1 -63.63 18.45 -57.31
CA MET A 1 -63.59 18.01 -55.90
C MET A 1 -62.35 17.13 -55.77
N ILE A 2 -61.24 17.75 -55.39
CA ILE A 2 -59.87 17.22 -55.56
C ILE A 2 -59.53 16.35 -54.35
N ALA A 3 -59.14 15.11 -54.62
CA ALA A 3 -58.63 14.16 -53.66
C ALA A 3 -57.24 14.60 -53.17
N PHE A 4 -57.12 14.91 -51.88
CA PHE A 4 -55.85 15.17 -51.22
C PHE A 4 -55.41 13.90 -50.49
N LEU A 5 -54.52 13.15 -51.14
CA LEU A 5 -53.87 11.96 -50.62
C LEU A 5 -52.73 12.41 -49.68
N PHE A 6 -52.96 12.37 -48.37
CA PHE A 6 -51.95 12.63 -47.34
C PHE A 6 -51.02 11.40 -47.22
N LEU A 7 -49.83 11.50 -47.81
CA LEU A 7 -48.76 10.52 -47.69
C LEU A 7 -47.98 10.80 -46.39
N VAL A 8 -48.29 10.06 -45.32
CA VAL A 8 -47.59 10.15 -44.03
C VAL A 8 -46.30 9.33 -44.13
N LEU A 9 -45.17 10.01 -44.34
CA LEU A 9 -43.83 9.44 -44.21
C LEU A 9 -43.52 9.26 -42.72
N ALA A 10 -43.67 8.02 -42.23
CA ALA A 10 -43.15 7.61 -40.93
C ALA A 10 -41.62 7.55 -41.02
N CYS A 11 -40.94 8.54 -40.44
CA CYS A 11 -39.51 8.49 -40.18
C CYS A 11 -39.27 7.45 -39.07
N GLN A 12 -38.95 6.21 -39.45
CA GLN A 12 -38.43 5.23 -38.51
C GLN A 12 -37.01 5.68 -38.14
N THR A 13 -36.85 6.28 -36.97
CA THR A 13 -35.54 6.45 -36.34
C THR A 13 -35.04 5.05 -35.96
N SER A 14 -34.37 4.38 -36.90
CA SER A 14 -33.49 3.26 -36.54
C SER A 14 -32.43 3.84 -35.60
N THR A 15 -32.50 3.48 -34.33
CA THR A 15 -31.37 3.62 -33.41
C THR A 15 -30.28 2.70 -33.96
N VAL A 16 -29.39 3.25 -34.77
CA VAL A 16 -28.20 2.54 -35.26
C VAL A 16 -27.40 2.18 -34.02
N ALA A 17 -27.19 0.88 -33.79
CA ALA A 17 -26.32 0.41 -32.74
C ALA A 17 -24.92 1.00 -32.97
N GLU A 18 -24.27 1.50 -31.92
CA GLU A 18 -22.93 2.08 -31.97
C GLU A 18 -21.87 1.02 -32.26
N CYS A 19 -22.21 -0.26 -32.05
CA CYS A 19 -21.34 -1.40 -32.32
C CYS A 19 -22.14 -2.68 -32.60
N ALA A 20 -21.52 -3.61 -33.33
CA ALA A 20 -22.01 -4.95 -33.62
C ALA A 20 -20.82 -5.90 -33.88
N GLU A 21 -21.05 -7.20 -34.16
CA GLU A 21 -19.97 -8.12 -34.56
C GLU A 21 -19.17 -7.60 -35.76
N ASP A 22 -19.86 -6.99 -36.72
CA ASP A 22 -19.26 -6.46 -37.94
C ASP A 22 -18.75 -5.01 -37.81
N ASP A 23 -18.99 -4.36 -36.66
CA ASP A 23 -18.57 -2.98 -36.38
C ASP A 23 -18.11 -2.86 -34.90
N PRO A 24 -16.85 -3.24 -34.61
CA PRO A 24 -16.35 -3.32 -33.24
C PRO A 24 -16.07 -1.94 -32.64
N CYS A 25 -16.12 -1.87 -31.31
CA CYS A 25 -15.74 -0.67 -30.57
C CYS A 25 -14.23 -0.38 -30.66
N GLU A 26 -13.85 0.84 -30.29
CA GLU A 26 -12.43 1.24 -30.22
C GLU A 26 -11.67 0.44 -29.16
N PHE A 27 -10.34 0.47 -29.23
CA PHE A 27 -9.48 -0.22 -28.27
C PHE A 27 -9.80 0.19 -26.83
N GLY A 28 -9.99 -0.80 -25.94
CA GLY A 28 -10.38 -0.57 -24.55
C GLY A 28 -11.89 -0.43 -24.33
N GLN A 29 -12.73 -0.72 -25.33
CA GLN A 29 -14.18 -0.74 -25.21
C GLN A 29 -14.76 -2.12 -25.56
N GLU A 30 -15.93 -2.43 -25.00
CA GLU A 30 -16.70 -3.62 -25.35
C GLU A 30 -18.11 -3.23 -25.82
N CYS A 31 -18.61 -3.99 -26.79
CA CYS A 31 -19.97 -3.82 -27.29
C CYS A 31 -20.98 -4.50 -26.36
N ILE A 32 -21.69 -3.71 -25.54
CA ILE A 32 -22.73 -4.20 -24.64
C ILE A 32 -24.08 -3.64 -25.08
N SER A 33 -24.97 -4.52 -25.53
CA SER A 33 -26.31 -4.16 -26.02
C SER A 33 -26.29 -3.09 -27.13
N GLY A 34 -25.31 -3.17 -28.04
CA GLY A 34 -25.17 -2.25 -29.16
C GLY A 34 -24.62 -0.87 -28.79
N ARG A 35 -23.95 -0.74 -27.63
CA ARG A 35 -23.24 0.47 -27.18
C ARG A 35 -21.81 0.13 -26.80
N CYS A 36 -20.89 1.03 -27.13
CA CYS A 36 -19.50 0.89 -26.73
C CYS A 36 -19.30 1.38 -25.30
N VAL A 37 -19.00 0.45 -24.40
CA VAL A 37 -18.72 0.76 -22.99
C VAL A 37 -17.21 0.67 -22.79
N ALA A 38 -16.60 1.73 -22.25
CA ALA A 38 -15.19 1.72 -21.89
C ALA A 38 -14.95 0.74 -20.74
N LYS A 39 -14.00 -0.17 -20.94
CA LYS A 39 -13.44 -1.03 -19.89
C LYS A 39 -12.16 -0.38 -19.39
N THR A 40 -12.00 -0.29 -18.08
CA THR A 40 -10.74 0.21 -17.50
C THR A 40 -9.77 -0.92 -17.21
N CYS A 41 -10.26 -2.17 -17.11
CA CYS A 41 -9.45 -3.34 -16.81
C CYS A 41 -10.05 -4.62 -17.39
N ALA A 42 -9.23 -5.64 -17.52
CA ALA A 42 -9.58 -7.04 -17.75
C ALA A 42 -9.04 -7.93 -16.61
N THR A 43 -7.94 -7.51 -15.97
CA THR A 43 -7.41 -8.09 -14.72
C THR A 43 -7.06 -6.96 -13.74
N SER A 44 -6.96 -7.28 -12.45
CA SER A 44 -6.59 -6.30 -11.41
C SER A 44 -5.18 -5.70 -11.61
N ASP A 45 -4.28 -6.39 -12.33
CA ASP A 45 -2.95 -5.87 -12.67
C ASP A 45 -2.98 -4.55 -13.48
N GLN A 46 -4.14 -4.19 -14.04
CA GLN A 46 -4.37 -2.97 -14.82
C GLN A 46 -4.96 -1.83 -13.99
N CYS A 47 -5.30 -2.10 -12.73
CA CYS A 47 -5.84 -1.11 -11.79
C CYS A 47 -4.74 -0.54 -10.89
N GLY A 48 -5.06 0.53 -10.14
CA GLY A 48 -4.16 1.06 -9.13
C GLY A 48 -3.94 0.08 -7.98
N ILE A 49 -2.95 0.39 -7.13
CA ILE A 49 -2.85 -0.24 -5.80
C ILE A 49 -4.10 0.11 -5.01
N GLU A 50 -4.63 -0.85 -4.25
CA GLU A 50 -5.93 -0.81 -3.55
C GLU A 50 -7.13 -0.69 -4.48
N GLU A 51 -6.98 -1.16 -5.72
CA GLU A 51 -8.08 -1.32 -6.67
C GLU A 51 -8.02 -2.72 -7.31
N TYR A 52 -9.18 -3.27 -7.63
CA TYR A 52 -9.30 -4.54 -8.35
C TYR A 52 -10.23 -4.40 -9.55
N CYS A 53 -10.11 -5.34 -10.49
CA CYS A 53 -10.99 -5.38 -11.64
C CYS A 53 -12.31 -6.07 -11.29
N SER A 54 -13.39 -5.29 -11.17
CA SER A 54 -14.72 -5.84 -10.89
C SER A 54 -15.33 -6.51 -12.13
N ALA A 55 -16.42 -7.26 -11.92
CA ALA A 55 -17.06 -8.07 -12.97
C ALA A 55 -17.61 -7.24 -14.15
N ASP A 56 -17.84 -5.95 -13.95
CA ASP A 56 -18.21 -4.97 -14.97
C ASP A 56 -17.01 -4.39 -15.74
N ASN A 57 -15.79 -4.91 -15.49
CA ASN A 57 -14.54 -4.47 -16.11
C ASN A 57 -14.16 -3.03 -15.76
N THR A 58 -14.53 -2.60 -14.55
CA THR A 58 -14.13 -1.31 -13.97
C THR A 58 -13.16 -1.51 -12.82
N CYS A 59 -12.22 -0.60 -12.64
CA CYS A 59 -11.35 -0.59 -11.47
C CYS A 59 -12.14 -0.04 -10.29
N THR A 60 -12.32 -0.86 -9.26
CA THR A 60 -13.08 -0.52 -8.06
C THR A 60 -12.13 -0.57 -6.87
N VAL A 61 -12.27 0.39 -5.96
CA VAL A 61 -11.51 0.45 -4.70
C VAL A 61 -11.75 -0.83 -3.89
N GLY A 62 -10.69 -1.43 -3.38
CA GLY A 62 -10.71 -2.67 -2.62
C GLY A 62 -9.74 -3.70 -3.19
N CYS A 63 -10.02 -4.97 -2.94
CA CYS A 63 -9.18 -6.07 -3.40
C CYS A 63 -9.98 -7.35 -3.67
N GLN A 64 -9.42 -8.24 -4.48
CA GLN A 64 -9.81 -9.65 -4.63
C GLN A 64 -8.67 -10.62 -4.31
N ALA A 65 -7.44 -10.14 -4.28
CA ALA A 65 -6.25 -10.86 -3.85
C ALA A 65 -5.28 -9.91 -3.14
N ASP A 66 -4.36 -10.47 -2.34
CA ASP A 66 -3.34 -9.69 -1.63
C ASP A 66 -2.48 -8.84 -2.57
N THR A 67 -2.32 -9.26 -3.82
CA THR A 67 -1.60 -8.51 -4.86
C THR A 67 -2.28 -7.21 -5.28
N ASP A 68 -3.57 -7.05 -4.97
CA ASP A 68 -4.33 -5.82 -5.21
C ASP A 68 -4.09 -4.79 -4.09
N CYS A 69 -3.52 -5.22 -2.97
CA CYS A 69 -3.27 -4.38 -1.80
C CYS A 69 -1.86 -3.77 -1.80
N MET A 70 -1.63 -2.82 -0.88
CA MET A 70 -0.30 -2.30 -0.66
C MET A 70 0.64 -3.43 -0.21
N TYR A 71 1.94 -3.30 -0.51
CA TYR A 71 2.92 -4.32 -0.16
C TYR A 71 2.86 -4.64 1.35
N GLY A 72 2.66 -5.91 1.67
CA GLY A 72 2.51 -6.38 3.04
C GLY A 72 1.05 -6.68 3.38
N ASP A 73 0.10 -5.85 2.95
CA ASP A 73 -1.31 -5.95 3.30
C ASP A 73 -1.99 -7.21 2.76
N GLN A 74 -3.03 -7.64 3.46
CA GLN A 74 -3.83 -8.81 3.10
C GLN A 74 -5.22 -8.39 2.62
N CYS A 75 -5.69 -9.08 1.60
CA CYS A 75 -7.04 -8.87 1.12
C CYS A 75 -8.04 -9.65 1.95
N ASN A 76 -8.92 -8.94 2.64
CA ASN A 76 -10.14 -9.55 3.18
C ASN A 76 -11.16 -9.70 2.05
N VAL A 77 -11.18 -10.87 1.42
CA VAL A 77 -12.07 -11.20 0.29
C VAL A 77 -13.56 -11.23 0.67
N GLU A 78 -13.91 -11.30 1.96
CA GLU A 78 -15.31 -11.25 2.40
C GLU A 78 -15.86 -9.82 2.34
N THR A 79 -15.01 -8.84 2.66
CA THR A 79 -15.35 -7.40 2.63
C THR A 79 -14.82 -6.68 1.40
N ASN A 80 -13.96 -7.33 0.60
CA ASN A 80 -13.15 -6.76 -0.48
C ASN A 80 -12.32 -5.55 -0.02
N THR A 81 -11.74 -5.63 1.18
CA THR A 81 -10.92 -4.55 1.75
C THR A 81 -9.50 -5.02 2.03
N CYS A 82 -8.52 -4.19 1.71
CA CYS A 82 -7.15 -4.38 2.17
C CYS A 82 -7.08 -4.09 3.66
N GLU A 83 -6.57 -5.06 4.41
CA GLU A 83 -6.31 -4.94 5.83
C GLU A 83 -4.79 -4.96 6.03
N LEU A 84 -4.30 -4.05 6.89
CA LEU A 84 -2.90 -4.01 7.26
C LEU A 84 -2.49 -5.38 7.77
N ALA A 85 -1.50 -6.00 7.11
CA ALA A 85 -1.02 -7.27 7.61
C ALA A 85 -0.31 -7.07 8.93
N GLN A 86 -0.48 -8.06 9.78
CA GLN A 86 0.30 -8.23 10.98
C GLN A 86 1.79 -8.26 10.64
N CYS A 87 2.60 -7.51 11.38
CA CYS A 87 4.04 -7.52 11.21
C CYS A 87 4.59 -8.93 11.49
N THR A 88 5.64 -9.28 10.77
CA THR A 88 6.38 -10.54 10.91
C THR A 88 7.86 -10.32 11.14
N ASP A 89 8.39 -9.17 10.68
CA ASP A 89 9.77 -8.75 10.83
C ASP A 89 9.83 -7.27 11.24
N THR A 90 10.51 -7.00 12.35
CA THR A 90 10.68 -5.64 12.90
C THR A 90 11.29 -4.65 11.90
N HIS A 91 12.23 -5.08 11.06
CA HIS A 91 12.98 -4.19 10.17
C HIS A 91 12.27 -3.95 8.84
N LEU A 92 11.42 -4.88 8.42
CA LEU A 92 10.68 -4.77 7.18
C LEU A 92 9.30 -4.14 7.38
N ASP A 93 8.63 -4.49 8.47
CA ASP A 93 7.20 -4.24 8.62
C ASP A 93 6.89 -3.10 9.60
N CYS A 94 7.80 -2.79 10.54
CA CYS A 94 7.57 -1.74 11.53
C CYS A 94 8.28 -0.44 11.21
N GLY A 95 7.70 0.66 11.70
CA GLY A 95 8.23 1.99 11.53
C GLY A 95 9.54 2.21 12.28
N PHE A 96 10.09 3.42 12.10
CA PHE A 96 11.26 3.84 12.86
C PHE A 96 10.98 3.78 14.36
N ASN A 97 11.89 3.16 15.12
CA ASN A 97 11.81 3.02 16.58
C ASN A 97 10.65 2.14 17.08
N GLU A 98 10.21 1.17 16.28
CA GLU A 98 9.18 0.19 16.66
C GLU A 98 9.70 -1.25 16.63
N PHE A 99 9.10 -2.14 17.42
CA PHE A 99 9.31 -3.58 17.37
C PHE A 99 8.05 -4.28 16.89
N CYS A 100 8.23 -5.39 16.17
CA CYS A 100 7.13 -6.30 15.91
C CYS A 100 6.85 -7.20 17.12
N SER A 101 5.61 -7.21 17.61
CA SER A 101 5.19 -8.12 18.68
C SER A 101 4.89 -9.52 18.17
N ILE A 102 4.79 -10.49 19.08
CA ILE A 102 4.42 -11.86 18.71
C ILE A 102 2.97 -11.97 18.20
N GLN A 103 2.13 -10.96 18.49
CA GLN A 103 0.76 -10.84 18.01
C GLN A 103 0.68 -10.19 16.62
N GLY A 104 1.81 -9.71 16.10
CA GLY A 104 1.88 -9.03 14.81
C GLY A 104 1.55 -7.53 14.86
N ASP A 105 1.55 -6.94 16.05
CA ASP A 105 1.40 -5.49 16.24
C ASP A 105 2.78 -4.82 16.37
N CYS A 106 3.01 -3.73 15.63
CA CYS A 106 4.16 -2.86 15.85
C CYS A 106 3.95 -1.99 17.10
N TYR A 107 4.98 -1.88 17.94
CA TYR A 107 4.93 -1.08 19.17
C TYR A 107 6.24 -0.31 19.40
N GLU A 108 6.13 0.87 20.01
CA GLU A 108 7.28 1.75 20.27
C GLU A 108 8.32 1.09 21.19
N ALA A 109 9.60 1.11 20.76
CA ALA A 109 10.72 0.50 21.47
C ALA A 109 11.10 1.23 22.78
N GLY A 110 10.74 2.50 22.89
CA GLY A 110 10.86 3.33 24.09
C GLY A 110 12.28 3.53 24.65
N GLY A 111 12.36 4.06 25.87
CA GLY A 111 13.51 3.88 26.76
C GLY A 111 14.71 4.79 26.52
N TYR A 112 15.46 4.58 25.43
CA TYR A 112 16.74 5.27 25.20
C TYR A 112 17.17 5.35 23.73
N PHE A 113 16.50 4.67 22.79
CA PHE A 113 16.85 4.74 21.37
C PHE A 113 16.71 6.17 20.85
N CYS A 114 17.77 6.69 20.22
CA CYS A 114 17.82 8.06 19.69
C CYS A 114 17.52 9.17 20.72
N ARG A 115 17.70 8.89 22.01
CA ARG A 115 17.71 9.95 23.03
C ARG A 115 19.02 10.72 22.98
N ASP A 116 18.95 12.04 23.09
CA ASP A 116 20.14 12.89 23.26
C ASP A 116 20.95 12.51 24.49
N CYS A 117 22.28 12.56 24.38
CA CYS A 117 23.19 12.31 25.48
C CYS A 117 24.46 13.14 25.40
N GLU A 118 25.01 13.46 26.56
CA GLU A 118 26.36 13.98 26.74
C GLU A 118 27.32 12.87 27.19
N ASP A 119 26.82 11.91 27.98
CA ASP A 119 27.60 10.76 28.45
C ASP A 119 26.79 9.45 28.56
N GLU A 120 27.47 8.35 28.89
CA GLU A 120 26.85 7.01 29.00
C GLU A 120 25.78 6.92 30.10
N GLY A 121 25.80 7.83 31.08
CA GLY A 121 24.81 7.91 32.16
C GLY A 121 23.43 8.35 31.68
N ASP A 122 23.36 9.20 30.65
CA ASP A 122 22.10 9.64 30.04
C ASP A 122 21.35 8.51 29.36
N CYS A 123 22.09 7.46 28.97
CA CYS A 123 21.59 6.27 28.30
C CYS A 123 21.13 5.18 29.27
N GLY A 124 20.95 5.50 30.55
CA GLY A 124 20.40 4.59 31.56
C GLY A 124 21.36 3.51 32.05
N GLY A 125 22.64 3.57 31.64
CA GLY A 125 23.66 2.59 32.00
C GLY A 125 23.48 1.22 31.36
N ASN A 126 23.96 0.16 32.03
CA ASN A 126 23.91 -1.25 31.57
C ASN A 126 24.65 -1.53 30.25
N GLY A 127 25.69 -0.76 29.95
CA GLY A 127 26.50 -0.92 28.75
C GLY A 127 26.01 -0.11 27.55
N ASN A 128 24.85 0.57 27.66
CA ASN A 128 24.40 1.53 26.64
C ASN A 128 25.44 2.64 26.47
N LYS A 129 25.61 3.12 25.24
CA LYS A 129 26.67 4.06 24.88
C LYS A 129 26.12 5.35 24.34
N CYS A 130 26.69 6.46 24.78
CA CYS A 130 26.49 7.74 24.12
C CYS A 130 27.41 7.84 22.91
N PHE A 131 26.83 7.81 21.71
CA PHE A 131 27.56 7.79 20.45
C PHE A 131 26.99 8.84 19.50
N ASN A 132 27.85 9.77 19.04
CA ASN A 132 27.46 10.91 18.20
C ASN A 132 26.32 11.77 18.79
N GLY A 133 26.28 11.91 20.12
CA GLY A 133 25.25 12.68 20.81
C GLY A 133 23.93 11.95 21.03
N TYR A 134 23.83 10.67 20.64
CA TYR A 134 22.64 9.86 20.83
C TYR A 134 22.94 8.56 21.58
N CYS A 135 21.95 8.11 22.35
CA CYS A 135 22.00 6.85 23.05
C CYS A 135 21.82 5.66 22.11
N GLY A 136 22.84 4.80 22.08
CA GLY A 136 22.80 3.46 21.52
C GLY A 136 22.54 2.42 22.61
N VAL A 137 21.51 1.61 22.43
CA VAL A 137 21.13 0.52 23.35
C VAL A 137 21.90 -0.74 22.99
N VAL A 138 22.43 -1.48 23.96
CA VAL A 138 23.23 -2.69 23.71
C VAL A 138 22.43 -3.74 22.93
N CYS A 139 23.07 -4.37 21.95
CA CYS A 139 22.51 -5.46 21.16
C CYS A 139 23.53 -6.59 20.95
N GLN A 140 23.08 -7.73 20.43
CA GLN A 140 23.92 -8.82 19.96
C GLN A 140 23.74 -9.02 18.44
N THR A 141 22.53 -8.85 17.95
CA THR A 141 22.17 -8.97 16.53
C THR A 141 21.19 -7.89 16.12
N ASP A 142 21.00 -7.68 14.80
CA ASP A 142 20.04 -6.70 14.28
C ASP A 142 18.61 -6.94 14.78
N SER A 143 18.23 -8.19 15.04
CA SER A 143 16.91 -8.53 15.60
C SER A 143 16.63 -7.96 16.99
N ASP A 144 17.67 -7.56 17.73
CA ASP A 144 17.52 -6.93 19.05
C ASP A 144 17.19 -5.45 18.94
N CYS A 145 17.31 -4.89 17.73
CA CYS A 145 17.12 -3.47 17.46
C CYS A 145 15.75 -3.21 16.83
N PRO A 146 15.13 -2.06 17.14
CA PRO A 146 13.86 -1.69 16.54
C PRO A 146 14.02 -1.29 15.07
N GLY A 147 12.90 -1.17 14.37
CA GLY A 147 12.84 -0.79 12.97
C GLY A 147 13.65 0.47 12.69
N GLY A 148 14.49 0.40 11.66
CA GLY A 148 15.38 1.50 11.26
C GLY A 148 16.71 1.60 12.04
N PHE A 149 17.00 0.68 12.96
CA PHE A 149 18.28 0.60 13.67
C PHE A 149 19.09 -0.62 13.24
N ALA A 150 20.41 -0.48 13.19
CA ALA A 150 21.33 -1.60 12.96
C ALA A 150 22.15 -1.87 14.23
N CYS A 151 22.45 -3.14 14.48
CA CYS A 151 23.34 -3.55 15.55
C CYS A 151 24.80 -3.41 15.09
N ILE A 152 25.41 -2.28 15.42
CA ILE A 152 26.77 -1.94 14.99
C ILE A 152 27.74 -1.97 16.18
N GLN A 153 29.03 -2.08 15.88
CA GLN A 153 30.10 -2.06 16.88
C GLN A 153 30.93 -0.76 16.78
N PRO A 154 30.49 0.35 17.41
CA PRO A 154 31.27 1.57 17.41
C PRO A 154 32.45 1.53 18.40
N TYR A 155 32.46 0.56 19.32
CA TYR A 155 33.50 0.38 20.34
C TYR A 155 34.04 -1.04 20.31
N GLU A 156 35.31 -1.25 20.69
CA GLU A 156 36.02 -2.53 20.55
C GLU A 156 35.28 -3.73 21.18
N ASP A 157 34.48 -3.53 22.22
CA ASP A 157 33.82 -4.61 22.97
C ASP A 157 32.29 -4.42 23.14
N THR A 158 31.65 -3.54 22.39
CA THR A 158 30.21 -3.26 22.59
C THR A 158 29.49 -3.01 21.27
N PHE A 159 28.45 -3.80 21.04
CA PHE A 159 27.48 -3.58 19.97
C PHE A 159 26.31 -2.77 20.51
N VAL A 160 25.84 -1.80 19.73
CA VAL A 160 24.68 -0.99 20.07
C VAL A 160 23.78 -0.81 18.85
N CYS A 161 22.47 -0.78 19.10
CA CYS A 161 21.47 -0.35 18.14
C CYS A 161 21.68 1.12 17.83
N TYR A 162 21.97 1.41 16.57
CA TYR A 162 22.22 2.76 16.09
C TYR A 162 21.43 3.03 14.82
N ALA A 163 20.96 4.26 14.72
CA ALA A 163 20.36 4.84 13.52
C ALA A 163 20.89 6.27 13.35
N THR A 164 20.68 6.87 12.19
CA THR A 164 20.95 8.30 11.98
C THR A 164 19.83 9.15 12.57
N CYS A 165 19.80 9.26 13.91
CA CYS A 165 18.74 9.89 14.70
C CYS A 165 18.39 11.32 14.25
N TYR A 166 19.39 12.12 13.88
CA TYR A 166 19.23 13.49 13.38
C TYR A 166 18.37 13.61 12.10
N LEU A 167 18.14 12.52 11.35
CA LEU A 167 17.23 12.52 10.20
C LEU A 167 15.75 12.48 10.61
N TYR A 168 15.47 12.17 11.88
CA TYR A 168 14.14 12.02 12.45
C TYR A 168 13.82 13.09 13.50
N GLU A 169 14.78 13.97 13.80
CA GLU A 169 14.52 15.26 14.43
C GLU A 169 13.88 16.17 13.38
N ASP A 170 12.74 16.81 13.69
CA ASP A 170 11.97 17.71 12.82
C ASP A 170 11.02 17.06 11.77
N LYS A 171 10.15 16.14 12.21
CA LYS A 171 8.85 15.92 11.56
C LYS A 171 7.67 16.04 12.52
#